data_AF-A0A9D6F0J9-F1
#
_entry.id   AF-A0A9D6F0J9-F1
#
_cell.length_a   1.000
_cell.length_b   1.000
_cell.length_c   1.000
_cell.angle_alpha   90.00
_cell.angle_beta   90.00
_cell.angle_gamma   90.00
#
_symmetry.space_group_name_H-M   'P 1'
#
loop_
_entity.id
_entity.type
_entity.pdbx_description
1 polymer ?
#
loop_
_entity_poly.entity_id
_entity_poly.type
_entity_poly.pdbx_seq_one_letter_code
_entity_poly.pdbx_strand_id
1 'polypeptide(L)'
;MKLETKPGLRLALAWRLASARRPSPPELKILQTALANHHAHYRMNRAAALKLISAGEAPRDQKLDPAEHAAYTAVCNLILNLDEVITKE
;
A
#
# COMPACT_ATOMS: atom_id res chain seq x y z
N MET A 1 11.57 -17.24 -3.92
CA MET A 1 10.56 -16.17 -4.06
C MET A 1 11.20 -14.79 -3.86
N LYS A 2 12.08 -14.34 -4.77
CA LYS A 2 12.85 -13.07 -4.64
C LYS A 2 12.27 -11.90 -5.47
N LEU A 3 11.14 -12.14 -6.15
CA LEU A 3 10.43 -11.12 -6.93
C LEU A 3 9.50 -10.26 -6.04
N GLU A 4 9.23 -10.68 -4.80
CA GLU A 4 8.27 -10.05 -3.88
C GLU A 4 8.81 -8.81 -3.16
N THR A 5 10.04 -8.39 -3.41
CA THR A 5 10.68 -7.26 -2.71
C THR A 5 10.67 -5.96 -3.51
N LYS A 6 10.31 -5.98 -4.80
CA LYS A 6 10.26 -4.76 -5.60
C LYS A 6 8.93 -4.02 -5.38
N PRO A 7 8.94 -2.73 -5.00
CA PRO A 7 7.72 -1.99 -4.70
C PRO A 7 6.68 -2.03 -5.82
N GLY A 8 7.10 -1.90 -7.09
CA GLY A 8 6.19 -1.99 -8.23
C GLY A 8 5.51 -3.35 -8.39
N LEU A 9 6.18 -4.46 -8.07
CA LEU A 9 5.58 -5.79 -8.15
C LEU A 9 4.56 -6.01 -7.03
N ARG A 10 4.85 -5.51 -5.81
CA ARG A 10 3.89 -5.51 -4.69
C ARG A 10 2.64 -4.69 -5.01
N LEU A 11 2.82 -3.50 -5.58
CA LEU A 11 1.70 -2.62 -5.97
C LEU A 11 0.84 -3.24 -7.08
N ALA A 12 1.47 -3.81 -8.11
CA ALA A 12 0.74 -4.49 -9.18
C ALA A 12 -0.03 -5.72 -8.67
N LEU A 13 0.54 -6.44 -7.70
CA LEU A 13 -0.14 -7.55 -7.04
C LEU A 13 -1.34 -7.06 -6.22
N ALA A 14 -1.15 -6.04 -5.36
CA ALA A 14 -2.23 -5.48 -4.55
C ALA A 14 -3.41 -4.99 -5.40
N TRP A 15 -3.12 -4.26 -6.49
CA TRP A 15 -4.13 -3.83 -7.47
C TRP A 15 -4.90 -5.01 -8.05
N ARG A 16 -4.19 -6.05 -8.50
CA ARG A 16 -4.81 -7.22 -9.13
C ARG A 16 -5.67 -8.01 -8.16
N LEU A 17 -5.26 -8.11 -6.90
CA LEU A 17 -6.05 -8.79 -5.87
C LEU A 17 -7.37 -8.04 -5.60
N ALA A 18 -7.35 -6.71 -5.62
CA ALA A 18 -8.53 -5.89 -5.34
C ALA A 18 -9.47 -5.73 -6.56
N SER A 19 -8.92 -5.48 -7.75
CA SER A 19 -9.70 -5.12 -8.96
C SER A 19 -9.86 -6.25 -9.97
N ALA A 20 -9.28 -7.43 -9.72
CA ALA A 20 -9.19 -8.56 -10.66
C ALA A 20 -8.49 -8.27 -12.01
N ARG A 21 -7.97 -7.06 -12.25
CA ARG A 21 -7.21 -6.69 -13.47
C ARG A 21 -5.79 -6.28 -13.15
N ARG A 22 -4.92 -6.14 -14.16
CA ARG A 22 -3.60 -5.51 -13.96
C ARG A 22 -3.75 -3.99 -14.03
N PRO A 23 -2.94 -3.23 -13.26
CA PRO A 23 -2.86 -1.80 -13.49
C PRO A 23 -2.18 -1.54 -14.83
N SER A 24 -2.63 -0.50 -15.51
CA SER A 24 -1.93 0.12 -16.63
C SER A 24 -0.61 0.76 -16.15
N PRO A 25 0.34 1.04 -17.06
CA PRO A 25 1.59 1.69 -16.69
C PRO A 25 1.42 3.06 -16.00
N PRO A 26 0.48 3.94 -16.43
CA PRO A 26 0.20 5.19 -15.72
C PRO A 26 -0.33 4.98 -14.29
N GLU A 27 -1.30 4.08 -14.10
CA GLU A 27 -1.86 3.76 -12.77
C GLU A 27 -0.76 3.26 -11.82
N LEU A 28 0.09 2.33 -12.30
CA LEU A 28 1.20 1.81 -11.50
C LEU A 28 2.18 2.92 -11.09
N LYS A 29 2.45 3.88 -11.99
CA LYS A 29 3.32 5.02 -11.69
C LYS A 29 2.72 5.96 -10.64
N ILE A 30 1.40 6.16 -10.67
CA ILE A 30 0.67 6.93 -9.65
C ILE A 30 0.81 6.24 -8.29
N LEU A 31 0.57 4.94 -8.20
CA LEU A 31 0.72 4.17 -6.95
C LEU A 31 2.15 4.20 -6.41
N GLN A 32 3.16 4.13 -7.28
CA GLN A 32 4.57 4.23 -6.87
C GLN A 32 4.88 5.60 -6.27
N THR A 33 4.36 6.66 -6.88
CA THR A 33 4.49 8.03 -6.36
C THR A 33 3.79 8.17 -5.01
N ALA A 34 2.55 7.67 -4.90
CA ALA A 34 1.80 7.67 -3.64
C ALA A 34 2.53 6.92 -2.53
N LEU A 35 3.07 5.73 -2.83
CA LEU A 35 3.86 4.94 -1.88
C LEU A 35 5.10 5.70 -1.41
N ALA A 36 5.84 6.32 -2.34
CA ALA A 36 7.03 7.11 -2.00
C ALA A 36 6.68 8.30 -1.08
N ASN A 37 5.58 9.00 -1.37
CA ASN A 37 5.09 10.13 -0.59
C ASN A 37 4.66 9.70 0.83
N HIS A 38 3.87 8.63 0.95
CA HIS A 38 3.46 8.10 2.25
C HIS A 38 4.67 7.59 3.05
N HIS A 39 5.61 6.91 2.41
CA HIS A 39 6.82 6.43 3.07
C HIS A 39 7.68 7.59 3.59
N ALA A 40 7.89 8.65 2.80
CA ALA A 40 8.59 9.84 3.25
C ALA A 40 7.87 10.51 4.45
N HIS A 41 6.55 10.65 4.36
CA HIS A 41 5.73 11.20 5.44
C HIS A 41 5.86 10.38 6.74
N TYR A 42 5.71 9.07 6.69
CA TYR A 42 5.76 8.20 7.87
C TYR A 42 7.17 8.01 8.43
N ARG A 43 8.22 8.17 7.61
CA ARG A 43 9.60 8.26 8.10
C ARG A 43 9.83 9.50 8.95
N MET A 44 9.22 10.63 8.56
CA MET A 44 9.29 11.89 9.33
C MET A 44 8.32 11.89 10.53
N ASN A 45 7.27 11.07 10.50
CA ASN A 45 6.25 10.99 11.54
C ASN A 45 5.97 9.54 11.98
N ARG A 46 6.91 8.98 12.75
CA ARG A 46 6.80 7.60 13.25
C ARG A 46 5.58 7.38 14.16
N ALA A 47 5.16 8.40 14.91
CA ALA A 47 3.98 8.29 15.76
C ALA A 47 2.69 8.11 14.93
N ALA A 48 2.54 8.87 13.83
CA ALA A 48 1.44 8.67 12.89
C ALA A 48 1.48 7.29 12.21
N ALA A 49 2.68 6.80 11.87
CA ALA A 49 2.86 5.47 11.29
C ALA A 49 2.35 4.37 12.23
N LEU A 50 2.80 4.39 13.49
CA LEU A 50 2.37 3.45 14.52
C LEU A 50 0.88 3.55 14.79
N LYS A 51 0.32 4.76 14.86
CA LYS A 51 -1.12 4.96 15.05
C LYS A 51 -1.94 4.28 13.95
N LEU A 52 -1.51 4.37 12.70
CA LEU A 52 -2.19 3.73 11.57
C LEU A 52 -2.08 2.20 11.64
N ILE A 53 -0.87 1.65 11.77
CA ILE A 53 -0.64 0.20 11.69
C ILE A 53 -0.98 -0.57 12.96
N SER A 54 -1.29 0.14 14.04
CA SER A 54 -1.83 -0.44 15.28
C SER A 54 -3.36 -0.44 15.29
N ALA A 55 -4.03 0.10 14.27
CA ALA A 55 -5.47 0.00 14.14
C ALA A 55 -5.87 -1.40 13.64
N GLY A 56 -6.94 -1.96 14.22
CA GLY A 56 -7.45 -3.30 13.90
C GLY A 56 -7.34 -4.27 15.08
N GLU A 57 -7.93 -5.45 14.92
CA GLU A 57 -8.00 -6.47 15.98
C GLU A 57 -6.76 -7.36 16.06
N ALA A 58 -6.02 -7.49 14.95
CA ALA A 58 -4.82 -8.31 14.88
C ALA A 58 -3.55 -7.49 15.24
N PRO A 59 -2.61 -8.05 16.02
CA PRO A 59 -1.36 -7.38 16.31
C PRO A 59 -0.52 -7.25 15.04
N ARG A 60 0.17 -6.11 14.89
CA ARG A 60 1.11 -5.91 13.78
C ARG A 60 2.30 -6.87 13.88
N ASP A 61 2.88 -7.21 12.73
CA ASP A 61 4.21 -7.81 12.69
C ASP A 61 5.26 -6.74 13.09
N GLN A 62 5.99 -7.01 14.17
CA GLN A 62 7.01 -6.12 14.71
C GLN A 62 8.33 -6.16 13.94
N LYS A 63 8.53 -7.17 13.08
CA LYS A 63 9.71 -7.30 12.21
C LYS A 63 9.68 -6.33 11.02
N LEU A 64 8.51 -5.82 10.67
CA LEU A 64 8.34 -4.85 9.59
C LEU A 64 8.69 -3.43 10.07
N ASP A 65 9.36 -2.67 9.20
CA ASP A 65 9.57 -1.25 9.43
C ASP A 65 8.21 -0.53 9.50
N PRO A 66 7.92 0.23 10.58
CA PRO A 66 6.64 0.91 10.73
C PRO A 66 6.32 1.91 9.63
N ALA A 67 7.32 2.60 9.06
CA ALA A 67 7.05 3.58 8.01
C ALA A 67 6.72 2.90 6.68
N GLU A 68 7.44 1.84 6.33
CA GLU A 68 7.13 1.00 5.17
C GLU A 68 5.75 0.35 5.32
N HIS A 69 5.46 -0.26 6.47
CA HIS A 69 4.17 -0.88 6.73
C HIS A 69 3.04 0.13 6.62
N ALA A 70 3.14 1.29 7.29
CA ALA A 70 2.13 2.33 7.23
C ALA A 70 1.92 2.87 5.81
N ALA A 71 2.99 3.03 5.03
CA ALA A 71 2.89 3.47 3.65
C ALA A 71 2.13 2.48 2.77
N TYR A 72 2.41 1.17 2.91
CA TYR A 72 1.63 0.15 2.23
C TYR A 72 0.19 0.08 2.70
N THR A 73 -0.09 0.20 3.99
CA THR A 73 -1.46 0.27 4.52
C THR A 73 -2.23 1.43 3.89
N ALA A 74 -1.64 2.63 3.80
CA ALA A 74 -2.27 3.79 3.19
C ALA A 74 -2.56 3.59 1.70
N VAL A 75 -1.60 3.05 0.93
CA VAL A 75 -1.81 2.77 -0.50
C VAL A 75 -2.84 1.66 -0.72
N CYS A 76 -2.86 0.62 0.11
CA CYS A 76 -3.89 -0.42 0.05
C CYS A 76 -5.28 0.15 0.34
N ASN A 77 -5.41 1.03 1.34
CA ASN A 77 -6.67 1.74 1.61
C ASN A 77 -7.11 2.57 0.40
N LEU A 78 -6.19 3.27 -0.27
CA LEU A 78 -6.50 3.99 -1.51
C LEU A 78 -7.02 3.04 -2.58
N ILE A 79 -6.32 1.92 -2.84
CA ILE A 79 -6.72 0.91 -3.84
C ILE A 79 -8.12 0.37 -3.55
N LEU A 80 -8.42 0.04 -2.29
CA LEU A 80 -9.71 -0.50 -1.87
C LEU A 80 -10.87 0.50 -2.00
N ASN A 81 -10.57 1.79 -2.15
CA ASN A 81 -11.56 2.84 -2.37
C ASN A 81 -11.70 3.26 -3.85
N LEU A 82 -11.05 2.57 -4.79
CA LEU A 82 -11.19 2.87 -6.21
C LEU A 82 -12.53 2.38 -6.76
N ASP A 83 -13.06 3.07 -7.76
CA ASP A 83 -14.30 2.68 -8.43
C ASP A 83 -14.19 1.28 -9.03
N GLU A 84 -13.03 0.90 -9.57
CA GLU A 84 -12.78 -0.45 -10.11
C GLU A 84 -12.76 -1.57 -9.04
N VAL A 85 -12.80 -1.20 -7.76
CA VAL A 85 -12.90 -2.14 -6.63
C VAL A 85 -14.28 -2.07 -5.98
N ILE A 86 -14.87 -0.88 -5.86
CA ILE A 86 -16.18 -0.68 -5.24
C ILE A 86 -17.32 -1.08 -6.19
N THR A 87 -17.19 -0.74 -7.48
CA THR A 87 -18.26 -0.87 -8.48
C THR A 87 -17.77 -1.73 -9.64
N LYS A 88 -18.61 -2.69 -10.09
CA LYS A 88 -18.37 -3.39 -11.35
C LYS A 88 -18.84 -2.50 -12.49
N GLU A 89 -17.92 -2.09 -13.37
CA GLU A 89 -18.27 -1.69 -14.74
C GLU A 89 -18.45 -2.92 -15.64
#